data_AF-A0AAV2QAU1-F1
#
_entry.id   AF-A0AAV2QAU1-F1
#
_cell.length_a   1.000
_cell.length_b   1.000
_cell.length_c   1.000
_cell.angle_alpha   90.00
_cell.angle_beta   90.00
_cell.angle_gamma   90.00
#
_symmetry.space_group_name_H-M   'P 1'
#
loop_
_entity.id
_entity.type
_entity.pdbx_description
1 polymer ?
#
loop_
_entity_poly.entity_id
_entity_poly.type
_entity_poly.pdbx_seq_one_letter_code
_entity_poly.pdbx_strand_id
1 'polypeptide(L)'
;MEHDGVSSIYGGPSTNRVGTIAPVVVASIRSSTGPDSPSSAGRILCPVAGCPEASTSSGKQFRGFGGIKIHINAHCTGYLSGAVPAEFLKYHRYSQCPVCDKVIHLKYNGTCPKCRPTTRAKEQMNVLRGQAISQRNNSPSSSSQNYLEAESLPSLPSLSAVHDKFVPTIKNVPVKLRRLWSQCLARSLAQAVWSNNVASWIELQMLAKCTLCRPLRGGKSHSSQKLAWTRARLQRWLAGERAQLWLDIPHFKHPKPKNLTPSIVKKQQEDRCINLTSEGGYSNACKALVNPPPLGHTSEVRDQLEEKHPQATLPVDLSNFGNASNNLVPHADVDTTERCIRSFHRLSGGGPSGLRPIHIKNCLSTEYRDEVLERCTALINVMAKGDAPLIVAPFLAGATLTALPKKDNGIRPVAVGEVWRRLTAKFLCSAYKEQASSYFSLFKLVLHNQWAQK
;
A
#
# COMPACT_ATOMS: atom_id res chain seq x y z
N MET A 1 19.41 -51.98 54.59
CA MET A 1 19.27 -52.66 53.28
C MET A 1 19.07 -51.55 52.26
N GLU A 2 20.12 -50.74 52.11
CA GLU A 2 21.21 -50.89 51.12
C GLU A 2 20.82 -50.14 49.84
N HIS A 3 21.31 -48.90 49.66
CA HIS A 3 22.62 -48.53 49.06
C HIS A 3 22.53 -48.65 47.51
N ASP A 4 22.89 -47.70 46.64
CA ASP A 4 23.75 -46.51 46.58
C ASP A 4 23.28 -45.67 45.35
N GLY A 5 23.64 -44.42 45.07
CA GLY A 5 24.70 -43.56 45.57
C GLY A 5 24.70 -42.21 44.82
N VAL A 6 25.19 -41.21 45.52
CA VAL A 6 25.28 -39.77 45.22
C VAL A 6 26.58 -39.45 44.48
N SER A 7 26.63 -38.38 43.67
CA SER A 7 27.73 -37.38 43.69
C SER A 7 27.45 -36.13 42.84
N SER A 8 27.07 -35.06 43.54
CA SER A 8 27.41 -33.65 43.28
C SER A 8 28.92 -33.45 43.25
N ILE A 9 29.48 -32.45 42.54
CA ILE A 9 30.31 -31.36 43.13
C ILE A 9 30.34 -30.12 42.19
N TYR A 10 30.08 -28.99 42.85
CA TYR A 10 30.34 -27.57 42.59
C TYR A 10 31.61 -27.16 41.81
N GLY A 11 31.55 -25.96 41.20
CA GLY A 11 32.72 -25.15 40.84
C GLY A 11 32.33 -23.75 40.33
N GLY A 12 32.30 -22.77 41.24
CA GLY A 12 32.10 -21.33 40.95
C GLY A 12 33.38 -20.59 40.50
N PRO A 13 33.38 -19.24 40.47
CA PRO A 13 33.89 -18.43 39.35
C PRO A 13 35.27 -17.75 39.56
N SER A 14 35.97 -17.41 38.47
CA SER A 14 37.05 -16.39 38.38
C SER A 14 37.37 -16.17 36.89
N THR A 15 37.87 -15.07 36.34
CA THR A 15 38.19 -13.68 36.72
C THR A 15 38.45 -12.92 35.41
N ASN A 16 38.21 -11.62 35.40
CA ASN A 16 38.65 -10.68 34.37
C ASN A 16 40.14 -10.82 34.03
N ARG A 17 40.50 -10.75 32.74
CA ARG A 17 41.73 -10.10 32.30
C ARG A 17 41.62 -9.55 30.88
N VAL A 18 41.85 -8.25 30.82
CA VAL A 18 42.07 -7.40 29.65
C VAL A 18 43.28 -7.92 28.87
N GLY A 19 43.12 -8.08 27.55
CA GLY A 19 44.17 -8.49 26.61
C GLY A 19 44.34 -7.44 25.52
N THR A 20 45.49 -6.79 25.57
CA THR A 20 45.94 -5.59 24.88
C THR A 20 46.03 -5.73 23.35
N ILE A 21 45.56 -4.70 22.62
CA ILE A 21 45.79 -4.50 21.19
C ILE A 21 47.12 -3.76 21.01
N ALA A 22 48.06 -4.33 20.26
CA ALA A 22 49.23 -3.64 19.69
C ALA A 22 49.83 -4.48 18.53
N PRO A 23 50.67 -3.93 17.64
CA PRO A 23 50.28 -3.57 16.28
C PRO A 23 51.02 -4.41 15.21
N VAL A 24 50.38 -4.72 14.09
CA VAL A 24 51.11 -5.25 12.93
C VAL A 24 51.64 -4.09 12.10
N VAL A 25 52.96 -4.11 12.00
CA VAL A 25 53.89 -3.17 11.40
C VAL A 25 53.60 -2.93 9.92
N VAL A 26 53.69 -1.65 9.55
CA VAL A 26 53.71 -1.11 8.20
C VAL A 26 54.90 -1.68 7.42
N ALA A 27 54.64 -2.48 6.39
CA ALA A 27 55.65 -2.80 5.38
C ALA A 27 55.53 -1.81 4.22
N SER A 28 56.56 -0.98 4.11
CA SER A 28 56.71 0.08 3.13
C SER A 28 56.77 -0.43 1.70
N ILE A 29 56.11 0.33 0.84
CA ILE A 29 56.18 0.34 -0.62
C ILE A 29 57.65 0.46 -1.07
N ARG A 30 58.07 -0.40 -2.01
CA ARG A 30 59.13 -0.07 -2.98
C ARG A 30 58.53 -0.07 -4.38
N SER A 31 58.74 1.06 -5.05
CA SER A 31 58.36 1.41 -6.40
C SER A 31 59.38 0.93 -7.43
N SER A 32 58.89 0.37 -8.55
CA SER A 32 59.46 0.40 -9.91
C SER A 32 58.65 -0.64 -10.70
N THR A 33 57.95 -0.39 -11.81
CA THR A 33 58.15 0.48 -12.97
C THR A 33 56.80 0.64 -13.69
N GLY A 34 56.49 1.81 -14.27
CA GLY A 34 55.48 1.90 -15.33
C GLY A 34 56.11 1.59 -16.71
N PRO A 35 55.40 1.79 -17.82
CA PRO A 35 53.97 1.66 -18.06
C PRO A 35 53.70 0.64 -19.18
N ASP A 36 52.85 -0.37 -18.94
CA ASP A 36 52.39 -1.26 -20.01
C ASP A 36 50.87 -1.40 -20.06
N SER A 37 50.40 -1.34 -21.30
CA SER A 37 49.03 -1.40 -21.80
C SER A 37 48.20 -2.59 -21.27
N PRO A 38 46.86 -2.53 -21.30
CA PRO A 38 46.00 -3.43 -20.53
C PRO A 38 45.71 -4.72 -21.30
N SER A 39 46.42 -5.80 -20.98
CA SER A 39 46.13 -7.13 -21.54
C SER A 39 46.40 -8.27 -20.55
N SER A 40 45.73 -8.26 -19.40
CA SER A 40 45.38 -9.51 -18.71
C SER A 40 43.94 -9.42 -18.20
N ALA A 41 43.04 -10.20 -18.82
CA ALA A 41 41.63 -10.22 -18.49
C ALA A 41 41.40 -10.93 -17.15
N GLY A 42 41.67 -10.23 -16.05
CA GLY A 42 41.37 -10.68 -14.70
C GLY A 42 39.88 -10.99 -14.56
N ARG A 43 39.57 -12.24 -14.21
CA ARG A 43 38.18 -12.66 -13.97
C ARG A 43 37.68 -12.00 -12.68
N ILE A 44 36.45 -11.48 -12.72
CA ILE A 44 35.79 -10.76 -11.63
C ILE A 44 34.81 -11.70 -10.93
N LEU A 45 34.81 -11.70 -9.60
CA LEU A 45 33.83 -12.38 -8.74
C LEU A 45 32.81 -11.39 -8.18
N CYS A 46 31.70 -11.90 -7.65
CA CYS A 46 30.76 -11.03 -6.94
C CYS A 46 31.40 -10.48 -5.66
N PRO A 47 31.33 -9.15 -5.41
CA PRO A 47 31.93 -8.53 -4.22
C PRO A 47 31.06 -8.66 -2.96
N VAL A 48 29.88 -9.29 -3.04
CA VAL A 48 28.92 -9.36 -1.94
C VAL A 48 29.23 -10.56 -1.07
N ALA A 49 29.56 -10.31 0.20
CA ALA A 49 29.82 -11.36 1.18
C ALA A 49 28.59 -12.28 1.33
N GLY A 50 28.82 -13.60 1.30
CA GLY A 50 27.76 -14.62 1.36
C GLY A 50 27.03 -14.88 0.04
N CYS A 51 27.41 -14.21 -1.06
CA CYS A 51 26.90 -14.56 -2.38
C CYS A 51 27.59 -15.84 -2.91
N PRO A 52 26.85 -16.83 -3.46
CA PRO A 52 27.45 -18.02 -4.07
C PRO A 52 28.47 -17.68 -5.16
N GLU A 53 28.26 -16.57 -5.86
CA GLU A 53 29.11 -16.08 -6.95
C GLU A 53 30.33 -15.28 -6.45
N ALA A 54 30.52 -15.16 -5.13
CA ALA A 54 31.70 -14.56 -4.51
C ALA A 54 32.82 -15.59 -4.26
N SER A 55 32.53 -16.89 -4.36
CA SER A 55 33.49 -17.97 -4.11
C SER A 55 34.37 -18.26 -5.32
N THR A 56 35.67 -18.45 -5.11
CA THR A 56 36.63 -18.89 -6.14
C THR A 56 36.47 -20.36 -6.53
N SER A 57 35.93 -21.20 -5.64
CA SER A 57 35.81 -22.65 -5.83
C SER A 57 34.49 -23.11 -6.45
N SER A 58 33.41 -22.33 -6.25
CA SER A 58 32.04 -22.70 -6.66
C SER A 58 31.29 -21.59 -7.40
N GLY A 59 31.83 -20.38 -7.44
CA GLY A 59 31.21 -19.22 -8.07
C GLY A 59 31.58 -19.06 -9.55
N LYS A 60 30.64 -18.56 -10.34
CA LYS A 60 30.81 -18.14 -11.72
C LYS A 60 31.79 -16.98 -11.79
N GLN A 61 32.86 -17.18 -12.53
CA GLN A 61 33.87 -16.15 -12.79
C GLN A 61 33.50 -15.35 -14.05
N PHE A 62 33.43 -14.03 -13.94
CA PHE A 62 32.99 -13.16 -15.02
C PHE A 62 34.19 -12.55 -15.75
N ARG A 63 34.16 -12.51 -17.09
CA ARG A 63 35.27 -11.96 -17.93
C ARG A 63 35.44 -10.43 -17.87
N GLY A 64 34.72 -9.74 -17.00
CA GLY A 64 34.74 -8.29 -16.89
C GLY A 64 33.42 -7.73 -16.36
N PHE A 65 33.39 -6.41 -16.08
CA PHE A 65 32.24 -5.81 -15.41
C PHE A 65 30.96 -5.91 -16.24
N GLY A 66 31.07 -5.82 -17.57
CA GLY A 66 29.94 -6.01 -18.48
C GLY A 66 29.25 -7.37 -18.32
N GLY A 67 30.01 -8.42 -18.03
CA GLY A 67 29.50 -9.78 -17.82
C GLY A 67 28.83 -9.97 -16.46
N ILE A 68 29.40 -9.39 -15.39
CA ILE A 68 28.81 -9.46 -14.04
C ILE A 68 27.68 -8.46 -13.83
N LYS A 69 27.55 -7.44 -14.68
CA LYS A 69 26.60 -6.33 -14.52
C LYS A 69 25.15 -6.78 -14.27
N ILE A 70 24.69 -7.84 -14.95
CA ILE A 70 23.32 -8.36 -14.75
C ILE A 70 23.18 -8.92 -13.33
N HIS A 71 24.18 -9.66 -12.86
CA HIS A 71 24.22 -10.21 -11.51
C HIS A 71 24.33 -9.11 -10.44
N ILE A 72 25.22 -8.13 -10.61
CA ILE A 72 25.32 -6.97 -9.69
C ILE A 72 24.02 -6.16 -9.65
N ASN A 73 23.36 -5.97 -10.79
CA ASN A 73 22.03 -5.34 -10.82
C ASN A 73 21.01 -6.11 -9.97
N ALA A 74 21.12 -7.43 -9.86
CA ALA A 74 20.23 -8.22 -9.02
C ALA A 74 20.41 -7.89 -7.53
N HIS A 75 21.64 -7.68 -7.06
CA HIS A 75 21.89 -7.16 -5.71
C HIS A 75 21.38 -5.72 -5.54
N CYS A 76 21.74 -4.80 -6.46
CA CYS A 76 21.35 -3.39 -6.32
C CYS A 76 19.82 -3.17 -6.41
N THR A 77 19.10 -4.01 -7.17
CA THR A 77 17.63 -3.94 -7.28
C THR A 77 16.89 -4.79 -6.23
N GLY A 78 17.62 -5.39 -5.28
CA GLY A 78 17.07 -6.18 -4.18
C GLY A 78 16.53 -7.56 -4.57
N TYR A 79 16.90 -8.10 -5.73
CA TYR A 79 16.60 -9.47 -6.15
C TYR A 79 17.52 -10.50 -5.46
N LEU A 80 18.77 -10.12 -5.19
CA LEU A 80 19.70 -10.90 -4.37
C LEU A 80 20.00 -10.13 -3.08
N SER A 81 20.11 -10.87 -1.97
CA SER A 81 20.47 -10.31 -0.66
C SER A 81 21.93 -9.83 -0.63
N GLY A 82 22.20 -8.84 0.22
CA GLY A 82 23.54 -8.27 0.41
C GLY A 82 23.81 -7.05 -0.48
N ALA A 83 24.47 -6.05 0.10
CA ALA A 83 24.76 -4.78 -0.55
C ALA A 83 26.06 -4.85 -1.35
N VAL A 84 26.04 -4.31 -2.57
CA VAL A 84 27.25 -4.17 -3.39
C VAL A 84 28.11 -3.03 -2.82
N PRO A 85 29.38 -3.28 -2.45
CA PRO A 85 30.25 -2.23 -1.94
C PRO A 85 30.39 -1.06 -2.91
N ALA A 86 30.29 0.18 -2.40
CA ALA A 86 30.38 1.38 -3.21
C ALA A 86 31.76 1.52 -3.90
N GLU A 87 32.82 1.11 -3.20
CA GLU A 87 34.20 1.15 -3.71
C GLU A 87 34.41 0.21 -4.91
N PHE A 88 33.75 -0.95 -4.93
CA PHE A 88 33.77 -1.86 -6.08
C PHE A 88 33.14 -1.20 -7.32
N LEU A 89 32.01 -0.51 -7.15
CA LEU A 89 31.35 0.18 -8.25
C LEU A 89 32.21 1.35 -8.77
N LYS A 90 32.79 2.14 -7.87
CA LYS A 90 33.70 3.25 -8.22
C LYS A 90 34.93 2.76 -8.98
N TYR A 91 35.57 1.68 -8.52
CA TYR A 91 36.73 1.06 -9.17
C TYR A 91 36.42 0.68 -10.63
N HIS A 92 35.22 0.14 -10.88
CA HIS A 92 34.79 -0.21 -12.24
C HIS A 92 34.16 0.94 -13.03
N ARG A 93 34.15 2.17 -12.50
CA ARG A 93 33.54 3.38 -13.11
C ARG A 93 32.02 3.27 -13.29
N TYR A 94 31.35 2.65 -12.33
CA TYR A 94 29.89 2.60 -12.24
C TYR A 94 29.38 3.22 -10.94
N SER A 95 28.10 3.63 -10.95
CA SER A 95 27.33 4.04 -9.78
C SER A 95 25.92 3.47 -9.86
N GLN A 96 25.14 3.60 -8.79
CA GLN A 96 23.73 3.19 -8.78
C GLN A 96 22.84 4.37 -9.19
N CYS A 97 21.87 4.10 -10.06
CA CYS A 97 20.87 5.09 -10.46
C CYS A 97 19.83 5.26 -9.34
N PRO A 98 19.64 6.47 -8.76
CA PRO A 98 18.78 6.69 -7.60
C PRO A 98 17.26 6.52 -7.87
N VAL A 99 16.89 6.26 -9.12
CA VAL A 99 15.48 6.11 -9.55
C VAL A 99 15.10 4.66 -9.81
N CYS A 100 16.04 3.81 -10.21
CA CYS A 100 15.73 2.42 -10.57
C CYS A 100 16.74 1.40 -10.04
N ASP A 101 17.70 1.85 -9.22
CA ASP A 101 18.74 1.09 -8.54
C ASP A 101 19.64 0.24 -9.45
N LYS A 102 19.52 0.42 -10.77
CA LYS A 102 20.41 -0.22 -11.74
C LYS A 102 21.76 0.47 -11.73
N VAL A 103 22.78 -0.35 -11.91
CA VAL A 103 24.16 0.07 -12.08
C VAL A 103 24.35 0.72 -13.45
N ILE A 104 24.83 1.97 -13.42
CA ILE A 104 25.07 2.83 -14.57
C ILE A 104 26.53 3.28 -14.60
N HIS A 105 27.06 3.48 -15.79
CA HIS A 105 28.43 3.98 -15.92
C HIS A 105 28.48 5.44 -15.45
N LEU A 106 29.57 5.87 -14.81
CA LEU A 106 29.72 7.22 -14.24
C LEU A 106 29.52 8.34 -15.27
N LYS A 107 29.79 8.06 -16.57
CA LYS A 107 29.50 8.95 -17.71
C LYS A 107 28.05 9.44 -17.81
N TYR A 108 27.11 8.77 -17.14
CA TYR A 108 25.70 9.17 -17.12
C TYR A 108 25.35 10.13 -15.96
N ASN A 109 26.35 10.68 -15.27
CA ASN A 109 26.20 11.70 -14.22
C ASN A 109 25.12 11.32 -13.17
N GLY A 110 25.20 10.09 -12.67
CA GLY A 110 24.35 9.62 -11.58
C GLY A 110 22.92 9.21 -11.96
N THR A 111 22.43 9.45 -13.18
CA THR A 111 21.07 8.99 -13.58
C THR A 111 21.06 8.31 -14.95
N CYS A 112 20.43 7.14 -15.06
CA CYS A 112 20.34 6.46 -16.36
C CYS A 112 19.54 7.29 -17.39
N PRO A 113 19.82 7.17 -18.71
CA PRO A 113 19.10 7.92 -19.74
C PRO A 113 17.58 7.77 -19.69
N LYS A 114 17.09 6.59 -19.29
CA LYS A 114 15.65 6.29 -19.15
C LYS A 114 15.00 6.95 -17.92
N CYS A 115 15.78 7.25 -16.88
CA CYS A 115 15.32 7.88 -15.65
C CYS A 115 15.58 9.39 -15.62
N ARG A 116 16.43 9.91 -16.53
CA ARG A 116 16.76 11.34 -16.63
C ARG A 116 15.52 12.24 -16.78
N PRO A 117 14.47 11.87 -17.56
CA PRO A 117 13.24 12.65 -17.61
C PRO A 117 12.53 12.73 -16.24
N THR A 118 12.56 11.65 -15.45
CA THR A 118 11.97 11.61 -14.11
C THR A 118 12.72 12.48 -13.12
N THR A 119 14.05 12.45 -13.15
CA THR A 119 14.89 13.32 -12.31
C THR A 119 14.70 14.79 -12.66
N ARG A 120 14.69 15.14 -13.95
CA ARG A 120 14.40 16.52 -14.41
C ARG A 120 13.02 17.01 -13.99
N ALA A 121 12.00 16.14 -14.07
CA ALA A 121 10.66 16.49 -13.59
C ALA A 121 10.64 16.75 -12.08
N LYS A 122 11.38 15.95 -11.29
CA LYS A 122 11.55 16.16 -9.84
C LYS A 122 12.27 17.48 -9.53
N GLU A 123 13.35 17.77 -10.24
CA GLU A 123 14.10 19.04 -10.11
C GLU A 123 13.23 20.24 -10.48
N GLN A 124 12.47 20.16 -11.58
CA GLN A 124 11.55 21.23 -11.99
C GLN A 124 10.45 21.46 -10.95
N MET A 125 9.92 20.41 -10.32
CA MET A 125 8.98 20.54 -9.21
C MET A 125 9.64 21.14 -7.95
N ASN A 126 10.92 20.85 -7.68
CA ASN A 126 11.65 21.46 -6.58
C ASN A 126 11.94 22.96 -6.83
N VAL A 127 12.22 23.35 -8.08
CA VAL A 127 12.37 24.77 -8.46
C VAL A 127 11.04 25.51 -8.31
N LEU A 128 9.93 24.93 -8.78
CA LEU A 128 8.59 25.49 -8.59
C LEU A 128 8.22 25.58 -7.09
N ARG A 129 8.66 24.61 -6.28
CA ARG A 129 8.51 24.64 -4.82
C ARG A 129 9.32 25.78 -4.18
N GLY A 130 10.57 25.98 -4.60
CA GLY A 130 11.41 27.09 -4.13
C GLY A 130 10.86 28.46 -4.51
N GLN A 131 10.30 28.60 -5.71
CA GLN A 131 9.65 29.84 -6.17
C GLN A 131 8.33 30.14 -5.43
N ALA A 132 7.57 29.11 -5.04
CA ALA A 132 6.37 29.29 -4.24
C ALA A 132 6.67 29.69 -2.78
N ILE A 133 7.86 29.36 -2.27
CA ILE A 133 8.32 29.75 -0.93
C ILE A 133 8.81 31.20 -0.93
N SER A 134 9.57 31.63 -1.94
CA SER A 134 10.02 33.04 -2.03
C SER A 134 8.87 34.03 -2.23
N GLN A 135 7.78 33.63 -2.89
CA GLN A 135 6.59 34.47 -3.02
C GLN A 135 5.80 34.65 -1.71
N ARG A 136 5.95 33.76 -0.72
CA ARG A 136 5.29 33.90 0.60
C ARG A 136 6.05 34.85 1.54
N ASN A 137 7.35 35.02 1.33
CA ASN A 137 8.19 35.87 2.18
C ASN A 137 8.14 37.36 1.82
N ASN A 138 7.43 37.75 0.76
CA ASN A 138 7.28 39.14 0.31
C ASN A 138 5.99 39.83 0.80
N SER A 139 5.24 39.23 1.73
CA SER A 139 4.10 39.87 2.39
C SER A 139 4.55 40.49 3.72
N PRO A 140 4.32 41.79 3.97
CA PRO A 140 4.75 42.42 5.20
C PRO A 140 3.73 42.17 6.31
N SER A 141 4.09 41.35 7.30
CA SER A 141 3.56 41.50 8.65
C SER A 141 4.56 41.02 9.70
N SER A 142 4.86 41.97 10.57
CA SER A 142 5.66 41.91 11.78
C SER A 142 5.33 40.74 12.70
N SER A 143 6.36 40.03 13.16
CA SER A 143 6.81 40.03 14.58
C SER A 143 7.75 38.84 14.81
N SER A 144 8.99 39.19 15.13
CA SER A 144 10.10 38.28 15.41
C SER A 144 9.85 37.42 16.65
N GLN A 145 10.09 36.11 16.55
CA GLN A 145 10.75 35.35 17.61
C GLN A 145 11.38 34.08 17.02
N ASN A 146 12.71 34.08 17.08
CA ASN A 146 13.60 32.99 16.71
C ASN A 146 13.32 31.73 17.53
N TYR A 147 12.96 30.64 16.86
CA TYR A 147 13.23 29.28 17.32
C TYR A 147 13.75 28.48 16.12
N LEU A 148 14.79 27.71 16.39
CA LEU A 148 15.62 26.91 15.49
C LEU A 148 14.82 26.22 14.36
N GLU A 149 15.27 26.41 13.11
CA GLU A 149 14.78 25.72 11.91
C GLU A 149 15.00 24.20 12.03
N ALA A 150 14.05 23.51 12.66
CA ALA A 150 13.75 22.14 12.28
C ALA A 150 13.09 22.20 10.91
N GLU A 151 13.72 21.62 9.88
CA GLU A 151 13.07 21.37 8.59
C GLU A 151 11.66 20.82 8.85
N SER A 152 10.63 21.64 8.63
CA SER A 152 9.27 21.28 9.01
C SER A 152 8.84 20.09 8.18
N LEU A 153 8.84 18.90 8.79
CA LEU A 153 8.27 17.70 8.19
C LEU A 153 6.87 18.06 7.68
N PRO A 154 6.51 17.73 6.42
CA PRO A 154 5.19 18.04 5.92
C PRO A 154 4.15 17.40 6.83
N SER A 155 3.19 18.19 7.31
CA SER A 155 2.11 17.69 8.17
C SER A 155 1.25 16.68 7.40
N LEU A 156 0.75 15.66 8.08
CA LEU A 156 -0.22 14.73 7.51
C LEU A 156 -1.49 15.48 7.04
N PRO A 157 -2.19 14.99 6.01
CA PRO A 157 -3.46 15.58 5.59
C PRO A 157 -4.57 15.37 6.63
N SER A 158 -5.63 16.18 6.57
CA SER A 158 -6.85 15.93 7.35
C SER A 158 -7.61 14.71 6.83
N LEU A 159 -8.46 14.09 7.67
CA LEU A 159 -9.32 12.98 7.26
C LEU A 159 -10.29 13.36 6.13
N SER A 160 -10.84 14.57 6.15
CA SER A 160 -11.65 15.08 5.02
C SER A 160 -10.82 15.18 3.75
N ALA A 161 -9.61 15.76 3.80
CA ALA A 161 -8.74 15.80 2.63
C ALA A 161 -8.42 14.39 2.08
N VAL A 162 -8.26 13.40 2.98
CA VAL A 162 -8.09 12.00 2.57
C VAL A 162 -9.32 11.46 1.87
N HIS A 163 -10.51 11.64 2.43
CA HIS A 163 -11.74 11.03 1.94
C HIS A 163 -12.30 11.73 0.69
N ASP A 164 -12.18 13.05 0.59
CA ASP A 164 -12.72 13.87 -0.51
C ASP A 164 -11.84 13.82 -1.77
N LYS A 165 -10.53 13.60 -1.63
CA LYS A 165 -9.61 13.59 -2.79
C LYS A 165 -9.85 12.38 -3.68
N PHE A 166 -10.28 12.60 -4.92
CA PHE A 166 -10.41 11.52 -5.90
C PHE A 166 -9.06 10.97 -6.37
N VAL A 167 -8.79 9.70 -6.06
CA VAL A 167 -7.56 9.01 -6.45
C VAL A 167 -7.90 7.60 -6.95
N PRO A 168 -7.84 7.33 -8.27
CA PRO A 168 -8.04 5.99 -8.80
C PRO A 168 -6.94 5.03 -8.34
N THR A 169 -7.31 4.02 -7.55
CA THR A 169 -6.41 2.94 -7.15
C THR A 169 -6.37 1.83 -8.21
N ILE A 170 -5.26 1.09 -8.27
CA ILE A 170 -5.17 -0.13 -9.08
C ILE A 170 -6.19 -1.15 -8.57
N LYS A 171 -6.85 -1.87 -9.48
CA LYS A 171 -7.90 -2.81 -9.10
C LYS A 171 -7.35 -4.02 -8.33
N ASN A 172 -6.17 -4.50 -8.72
CA ASN A 172 -5.52 -5.67 -8.15
C ASN A 172 -4.04 -5.38 -7.94
N VAL A 173 -3.48 -5.81 -6.79
CA VAL A 173 -2.04 -5.66 -6.51
C VAL A 173 -1.26 -6.69 -7.36
N PRO A 174 -0.30 -6.27 -8.19
CA PRO A 174 0.52 -7.19 -8.98
C PRO A 174 1.19 -8.23 -8.08
N VAL A 175 1.26 -9.48 -8.52
CA VAL A 175 1.83 -10.60 -7.73
C VAL A 175 3.20 -10.24 -7.16
N LYS A 176 4.08 -9.66 -8.00
CA LYS A 176 5.44 -9.22 -7.63
C LYS A 176 5.52 -8.11 -6.57
N LEU A 177 4.40 -7.50 -6.19
CA LEU A 177 4.31 -6.44 -5.18
C LEU A 177 3.46 -6.83 -3.97
N ARG A 178 2.82 -8.01 -3.98
CA ARG A 178 1.93 -8.42 -2.88
C ARG A 178 2.68 -8.51 -1.56
N ARG A 179 3.89 -9.09 -1.55
CA ARG A 179 4.76 -9.12 -0.36
C ARG A 179 4.96 -7.73 0.25
N LEU A 180 5.39 -6.78 -0.58
CA LEU A 180 5.68 -5.41 -0.16
C LEU A 180 4.41 -4.66 0.30
N TRP A 181 3.30 -4.90 -0.38
CA TRP A 181 1.98 -4.38 0.03
C TRP A 181 1.53 -4.97 1.37
N SER A 182 1.70 -6.27 1.62
CA SER A 182 1.38 -6.91 2.89
C SER A 182 2.15 -6.26 4.04
N GLN A 183 3.44 -5.98 3.87
CA GLN A 183 4.24 -5.26 4.88
C GLN A 183 3.70 -3.86 5.15
N CYS A 184 3.37 -3.09 4.10
CA CYS A 184 2.81 -1.74 4.26
C CYS A 184 1.48 -1.78 5.03
N LEU A 185 0.62 -2.74 4.68
CA LEU A 185 -0.68 -2.91 5.31
C LEU A 185 -0.54 -3.35 6.77
N ALA A 186 0.24 -4.40 7.05
CA ALA A 186 0.47 -4.91 8.40
C ALA A 186 1.02 -3.82 9.32
N ARG A 187 2.04 -3.06 8.88
CA ARG A 187 2.61 -1.96 9.68
C ARG A 187 1.61 -0.84 9.94
N SER A 188 0.79 -0.48 8.95
CA SER A 188 -0.21 0.59 9.11
C SER A 188 -1.35 0.15 10.04
N LEU A 189 -1.77 -1.11 9.95
CA LEU A 189 -2.75 -1.70 10.86
C LEU A 189 -2.22 -1.76 12.29
N ALA A 190 -0.99 -2.27 12.47
CA ALA A 190 -0.36 -2.35 13.77
C ALA A 190 -0.23 -0.97 14.44
N GLN A 191 0.13 0.07 13.68
CA GLN A 191 0.21 1.43 14.19
C GLN A 191 -1.16 1.99 14.58
N ALA A 192 -2.20 1.78 13.77
CA ALA A 192 -3.56 2.21 14.08
C ALA A 192 -4.11 1.53 15.35
N VAL A 193 -3.85 0.24 15.52
CA VAL A 193 -4.27 -0.52 16.71
C VAL A 193 -3.48 -0.11 17.95
N TRP A 194 -2.15 -0.05 17.85
CA TRP A 194 -1.27 0.20 18.99
C TRP A 194 -1.38 1.64 19.51
N SER A 195 -1.27 2.62 18.61
CA SER A 195 -1.24 4.03 19.00
C SER A 195 -2.62 4.65 19.10
N ASN A 196 -3.61 4.09 18.38
CA ASN A 196 -5.02 4.46 18.36
C ASN A 196 -5.28 5.98 18.40
N ASN A 197 -4.47 6.75 17.67
CA ASN A 197 -4.56 8.20 17.60
C ASN A 197 -4.92 8.65 16.17
N VAL A 198 -5.37 9.89 16.04
CA VAL A 198 -5.87 10.44 14.77
C VAL A 198 -4.84 10.31 13.63
N ALA A 199 -3.56 10.54 13.91
CA ALA A 199 -2.49 10.45 12.92
C ALA A 199 -2.37 9.03 12.34
N SER A 200 -2.36 8.01 13.19
CA SER A 200 -2.27 6.61 12.75
C SER A 200 -3.47 6.16 11.90
N TRP A 201 -4.66 6.66 12.21
CA TRP A 201 -5.87 6.43 11.42
C TRP A 201 -5.84 7.16 10.08
N ILE A 202 -5.32 8.40 10.03
CA ILE A 202 -5.08 9.11 8.77
C ILE A 202 -4.13 8.29 7.87
N GLU A 203 -3.03 7.79 8.42
CA GLU A 203 -2.09 6.96 7.67
C GLU A 203 -2.76 5.70 7.11
N LEU A 204 -3.52 4.98 7.94
CA LEU A 204 -4.25 3.80 7.50
C LEU A 204 -5.24 4.11 6.37
N GLN A 205 -5.99 5.21 6.48
CA GLN A 205 -7.00 5.61 5.49
C GLN A 205 -6.38 6.13 4.18
N MET A 206 -5.22 6.80 4.24
CA MET A 206 -4.57 7.33 3.05
C MET A 206 -3.65 6.34 2.34
N LEU A 207 -3.29 5.22 2.99
CA LEU A 207 -2.34 4.20 2.51
C LEU A 207 -2.61 3.79 1.04
N ALA A 208 -3.85 3.41 0.72
CA ALA A 208 -4.19 2.93 -0.62
C ALA A 208 -4.06 4.04 -1.68
N LYS A 209 -4.47 5.28 -1.36
CA LYS A 209 -4.30 6.43 -2.27
C LYS A 209 -2.83 6.79 -2.45
N CYS A 210 -2.01 6.70 -1.40
CA CYS A 210 -0.60 7.02 -1.47
C CYS A 210 0.21 5.99 -2.25
N THR A 211 -0.10 4.70 -2.12
CA THR A 211 0.75 3.61 -2.62
C THR A 211 0.21 2.92 -3.86
N LEU A 212 -1.12 2.78 -3.97
CA LEU A 212 -1.79 2.03 -5.02
C LEU A 212 -2.43 2.93 -6.10
N CYS A 213 -2.17 4.25 -6.09
CA CYS A 213 -2.59 5.15 -7.17
C CYS A 213 -1.97 4.76 -8.52
N ARG A 214 -2.70 5.04 -9.59
CA ARG A 214 -2.22 4.79 -10.96
C ARG A 214 -1.24 5.88 -11.42
N PRO A 215 -0.20 5.56 -12.20
CA PRO A 215 0.59 6.60 -12.84
C PRO A 215 -0.26 7.35 -13.88
N LEU A 216 -0.07 8.69 -14.02
CA LEU A 216 -0.80 9.51 -15.00
C LEU A 216 -0.56 9.08 -16.45
N ARG A 217 0.65 8.58 -16.73
CA ARG A 217 1.10 8.18 -18.06
C ARG A 217 1.51 6.72 -18.03
N GLY A 218 0.94 5.93 -18.93
CA GLY A 218 1.25 4.51 -19.06
C GLY A 218 0.10 3.72 -19.68
N GLY A 219 0.12 3.57 -21.01
CA GLY A 219 -0.76 2.64 -21.72
C GLY A 219 -0.48 1.17 -21.36
N LYS A 220 -1.14 0.23 -22.06
CA LYS A 220 -0.93 -1.22 -21.85
C LYS A 220 0.55 -1.64 -22.05
N SER A 221 1.28 -0.95 -22.93
CA SER A 221 2.69 -1.19 -23.25
C SER A 221 3.69 -0.94 -22.09
N HIS A 222 3.31 -0.18 -21.05
CA HIS A 222 4.22 0.22 -19.97
C HIS A 222 4.05 -0.59 -18.67
N SER A 223 3.79 -1.89 -18.76
CA SER A 223 3.58 -2.77 -17.59
C SER A 223 4.75 -2.74 -16.60
N SER A 224 5.99 -2.80 -17.09
CA SER A 224 7.20 -2.72 -16.25
C SER A 224 7.32 -1.38 -15.50
N GLN A 225 6.97 -0.27 -16.16
CA GLN A 225 7.02 1.06 -15.54
C GLN A 225 5.93 1.24 -14.49
N LYS A 226 4.71 0.70 -14.71
CA LYS A 226 3.64 0.67 -13.71
C LYS A 226 4.06 -0.10 -12.47
N LEU A 227 4.69 -1.26 -12.67
CA LEU A 227 5.21 -2.07 -11.57
C LEU A 227 6.27 -1.31 -10.77
N ALA A 228 7.24 -0.69 -11.45
CA ALA A 228 8.29 0.10 -10.80
C ALA A 228 7.72 1.32 -10.05
N TRP A 229 6.73 1.99 -10.64
CA TRP A 229 6.03 3.13 -10.01
C TRP A 229 5.36 2.73 -8.68
N THR A 230 4.55 1.67 -8.69
CA THR A 230 3.89 1.20 -7.47
C THR A 230 4.89 0.67 -6.45
N ARG A 231 5.95 -0.03 -6.90
CA ARG A 231 7.03 -0.49 -6.01
C ARG A 231 7.69 0.67 -5.26
N ALA A 232 8.09 1.71 -5.99
CA ALA A 232 8.77 2.87 -5.39
C ALA A 232 7.90 3.53 -4.32
N ARG A 233 6.59 3.68 -4.57
CA ARG A 233 5.67 4.24 -3.57
C ARG A 233 5.51 3.37 -2.33
N LEU A 234 5.43 2.05 -2.50
CA LEU A 234 5.37 1.11 -1.38
C LEU A 234 6.67 1.14 -0.55
N GLN A 235 7.83 1.21 -1.19
CA GLN A 235 9.13 1.32 -0.48
C GLN A 235 9.22 2.63 0.31
N ARG A 236 8.83 3.75 -0.30
CA ARG A 236 8.78 5.06 0.37
C ARG A 236 7.82 5.08 1.56
N TRP A 237 6.71 4.32 1.49
CA TRP A 237 5.81 4.17 2.62
C TRP A 237 6.50 3.49 3.81
N LEU A 238 7.23 2.41 3.55
CA LEU A 238 7.99 1.70 4.58
C LEU A 238 9.17 2.54 5.13
N ALA A 239 9.76 3.39 4.29
CA ALA A 239 10.78 4.37 4.69
C ALA A 239 10.22 5.51 5.55
N GLY A 240 8.89 5.62 5.68
CA GLY A 240 8.24 6.61 6.53
C GLY A 240 7.91 7.94 5.85
N GLU A 241 8.11 8.07 4.54
CA GLU A 241 7.86 9.28 3.75
C GLU A 241 6.35 9.53 3.48
N ARG A 242 5.49 9.32 4.47
CA ARG A 242 4.04 9.25 4.30
C ARG A 242 3.42 10.58 3.87
N ALA A 243 3.76 11.66 4.56
CA ALA A 243 3.26 13.00 4.22
C ALA A 243 3.75 13.45 2.84
N GLN A 244 5.01 13.19 2.51
CA GLN A 244 5.54 13.49 1.17
C GLN A 244 4.84 12.65 0.09
N LEU A 245 4.56 11.36 0.35
CA LEU A 245 3.83 10.51 -0.58
C LEU A 245 2.42 11.03 -0.89
N TRP A 246 1.75 11.62 0.10
CA TRP A 246 0.44 12.26 -0.06
C TRP A 246 0.51 13.49 -0.99
N LEU A 247 1.50 14.36 -0.77
CA LEU A 247 1.77 15.53 -1.62
C LEU A 247 2.13 15.12 -3.05
N ASP A 248 2.89 14.04 -3.19
CA ASP A 248 3.33 13.51 -4.48
C ASP A 248 2.22 12.78 -5.25
N ILE A 249 1.02 12.58 -4.67
CA ILE A 249 -0.09 11.93 -5.38
C ILE A 249 -0.41 12.75 -6.64
N PRO A 250 -0.41 12.12 -7.84
CA PRO A 250 -0.73 12.84 -9.05
C PRO A 250 -2.13 13.45 -9.02
N HIS A 251 -2.31 14.60 -9.66
CA HIS A 251 -3.63 15.22 -9.74
C HIS A 251 -4.54 14.46 -10.72
N PHE A 252 -5.63 13.88 -10.22
CA PHE A 252 -6.64 13.20 -11.03
C PHE A 252 -7.89 14.07 -11.16
N LYS A 253 -8.45 14.12 -12.37
CA LYS A 253 -9.74 14.75 -12.63
C LYS A 253 -10.83 13.68 -12.66
N HIS A 254 -12.00 14.00 -12.16
CA HIS A 254 -13.18 13.15 -12.37
C HIS A 254 -13.45 13.00 -13.87
N PRO A 255 -13.87 11.82 -14.34
CA PRO A 255 -14.29 11.64 -15.72
C PRO A 255 -15.51 12.53 -15.98
N LYS A 256 -15.37 13.49 -16.90
CA LYS A 256 -16.54 14.24 -17.40
C LYS A 256 -17.32 13.37 -18.37
N PRO A 257 -18.67 13.36 -18.32
CA PRO A 257 -19.45 12.77 -19.39
C PRO A 257 -19.11 13.48 -20.69
N LYS A 258 -18.97 12.70 -21.76
CA LYS A 258 -18.75 13.20 -23.11
C LYS A 258 -19.94 12.78 -23.95
N ASN A 259 -20.35 13.62 -24.89
CA ASN A 259 -21.24 13.19 -25.97
C ASN A 259 -20.45 12.22 -26.84
N LEU A 260 -20.70 10.93 -26.67
CA LEU A 260 -20.00 9.86 -27.39
C LEU A 260 -20.86 9.40 -28.55
N THR A 261 -20.24 9.17 -29.70
CA THR A 261 -20.92 8.50 -30.81
C THR A 261 -21.31 7.07 -30.42
N PRO A 262 -22.38 6.51 -31.02
CA PRO A 262 -22.81 5.14 -30.73
C PRO A 262 -21.69 4.09 -30.86
N SER A 263 -20.78 4.26 -31.83
CA SER A 263 -19.63 3.38 -32.03
C SER A 263 -18.64 3.40 -30.85
N ILE A 264 -18.38 4.57 -30.26
CA ILE A 264 -17.49 4.69 -29.09
C ILE A 264 -18.18 4.12 -27.85
N VAL A 265 -19.49 4.32 -27.69
CA VAL A 265 -20.26 3.73 -26.57
C VAL A 265 -20.17 2.21 -26.62
N LYS A 266 -20.41 1.61 -27.79
CA LYS A 266 -20.28 0.17 -27.99
C LYS A 266 -18.87 -0.34 -27.66
N LYS A 267 -17.83 0.35 -28.15
CA LYS A 267 -16.44 0.00 -27.82
C LYS A 267 -16.13 0.07 -26.32
N GLN A 268 -16.62 1.10 -25.62
CA GLN A 268 -16.45 1.21 -24.16
C GLN A 268 -17.18 0.10 -23.41
N GLN A 269 -18.33 -0.33 -23.94
CA GLN A 269 -19.10 -1.44 -23.40
C GLN A 269 -18.36 -2.78 -23.56
N GLU A 270 -17.80 -3.03 -24.75
CA GLU A 270 -16.93 -4.17 -25.04
C GLU A 270 -15.68 -4.17 -24.13
N ASP A 271 -14.99 -3.03 -24.03
CA ASP A 271 -13.83 -2.87 -23.15
C ASP A 271 -14.20 -3.16 -21.68
N ARG A 272 -15.38 -2.74 -21.21
CA ARG A 272 -15.85 -3.05 -19.86
C ARG A 272 -16.11 -4.54 -19.68
N CYS A 273 -16.76 -5.19 -20.64
CA CYS A 273 -16.99 -6.63 -20.64
C CYS A 273 -15.65 -7.40 -20.54
N ILE A 274 -14.69 -7.10 -21.43
CA ILE A 274 -13.36 -7.70 -21.43
C ILE A 274 -12.66 -7.52 -20.09
N ASN A 275 -12.71 -6.31 -19.51
CA ASN A 275 -12.09 -6.04 -18.22
C ASN A 275 -12.74 -6.88 -17.09
N LEU A 276 -14.07 -6.96 -17.04
CA LEU A 276 -14.78 -7.75 -16.02
C LEU A 276 -14.50 -9.26 -16.17
N THR A 277 -14.42 -9.76 -17.40
CA THR A 277 -14.02 -11.14 -17.70
C THR A 277 -12.60 -11.42 -17.24
N SER A 278 -11.64 -10.53 -17.51
CA SER A 278 -10.26 -10.66 -17.02
C SER A 278 -10.16 -10.64 -15.48
N GLU A 279 -11.15 -10.05 -14.83
CA GLU A 279 -11.32 -10.02 -13.38
C GLU A 279 -12.24 -11.15 -12.86
N GLY A 280 -12.55 -12.15 -13.69
CA GLY A 280 -13.31 -13.35 -13.29
C GLY A 280 -14.77 -13.07 -12.91
N GLY A 281 -15.32 -11.93 -13.34
CA GLY A 281 -16.68 -11.51 -13.06
C GLY A 281 -17.63 -11.78 -14.21
N TYR A 282 -17.78 -13.03 -14.63
CA TYR A 282 -18.51 -13.42 -15.84
C TYR A 282 -19.96 -12.90 -15.87
N SER A 283 -20.72 -13.06 -14.77
CA SER A 283 -22.09 -12.55 -14.70
C SER A 283 -22.17 -11.02 -14.82
N ASN A 284 -21.19 -10.30 -14.26
CA ASN A 284 -21.12 -8.84 -14.39
C ASN A 284 -20.66 -8.42 -15.79
N ALA A 285 -19.82 -9.22 -16.45
CA ALA A 285 -19.40 -8.99 -17.83
C ALA A 285 -20.58 -9.11 -18.79
N CYS A 286 -21.40 -10.17 -18.67
CA CYS A 286 -22.63 -10.30 -19.44
C CYS A 286 -23.60 -9.14 -19.19
N LYS A 287 -23.80 -8.76 -17.91
CA LYS A 287 -24.63 -7.60 -17.55
C LYS A 287 -24.11 -6.30 -18.16
N ALA A 288 -22.79 -6.13 -18.30
CA ALA A 288 -22.22 -4.93 -18.90
C ALA A 288 -22.56 -4.78 -20.39
N LEU A 289 -22.87 -5.86 -21.10
CA LEU A 289 -23.28 -5.84 -22.51
C LEU A 289 -24.75 -5.43 -22.72
N VAL A 290 -25.57 -5.45 -21.67
CA VAL A 290 -27.00 -5.15 -21.75
C VAL A 290 -27.36 -3.91 -20.95
N ASN A 291 -26.78 -3.78 -19.75
CA ASN A 291 -27.09 -2.68 -18.86
C ASN A 291 -26.29 -1.43 -19.23
N PRO A 292 -26.92 -0.25 -19.20
CA PRO A 292 -26.21 1.01 -19.36
C PRO A 292 -25.13 1.20 -18.28
N PRO A 293 -24.08 1.99 -18.58
CA PRO A 293 -23.06 2.33 -17.61
C PRO A 293 -23.62 3.08 -16.40
N PRO A 294 -22.90 3.05 -15.25
CA PRO A 294 -23.12 4.05 -14.21
C PRO A 294 -23.07 5.45 -14.79
N LEU A 295 -23.92 6.33 -14.28
CA LEU A 295 -23.97 7.73 -14.70
C LEU A 295 -22.69 8.46 -14.29
N GLY A 296 -22.34 9.49 -15.07
CA GLY A 296 -21.19 10.33 -14.79
C GLY A 296 -21.40 11.24 -13.59
N HIS A 297 -20.35 11.97 -13.20
CA HIS A 297 -20.41 12.96 -12.13
C HIS A 297 -20.82 14.32 -12.72
N THR A 298 -22.12 14.60 -12.79
CA THR A 298 -22.67 15.94 -13.12
C THR A 298 -23.37 16.56 -11.93
N SER A 299 -23.65 17.86 -11.99
CA SER A 299 -24.47 18.59 -11.01
C SER A 299 -25.83 17.93 -10.84
N GLU A 300 -26.49 17.61 -11.94
CA GLU A 300 -27.85 17.06 -11.92
C GLU A 300 -27.89 15.68 -11.26
N VAL A 301 -26.88 14.84 -11.54
CA VAL A 301 -26.74 13.53 -10.89
C VAL A 301 -26.46 13.70 -9.40
N ARG A 302 -25.63 14.68 -9.01
CA ARG A 302 -25.33 14.95 -7.59
C ARG A 302 -26.60 15.38 -6.85
N ASP A 303 -27.34 16.34 -7.39
CA ASP A 303 -28.51 16.90 -6.73
C ASP A 303 -29.61 15.82 -6.54
N GLN A 304 -29.83 14.95 -7.54
CA GLN A 304 -30.72 13.79 -7.41
C GLN A 304 -30.24 12.73 -6.40
N LEU A 305 -28.92 12.62 -6.18
CA LEU A 305 -28.38 11.74 -5.15
C LEU A 305 -28.58 12.35 -3.76
N GLU A 306 -28.38 13.66 -3.61
CA GLU A 306 -28.61 14.39 -2.36
C GLU A 306 -30.09 14.35 -1.94
N GLU A 307 -31.01 14.54 -2.88
CA GLU A 307 -32.47 14.42 -2.63
C GLU A 307 -32.86 13.04 -2.07
N LYS A 308 -32.19 11.97 -2.52
CA LYS A 308 -32.44 10.59 -2.07
C LYS A 308 -31.78 10.24 -0.74
N HIS A 309 -30.96 11.13 -0.20
CA HIS A 309 -30.25 10.95 1.06
C HIS A 309 -30.45 12.18 1.96
N PRO A 310 -31.68 12.42 2.46
CA PRO A 310 -31.93 13.53 3.36
C PRO A 310 -31.05 13.44 4.61
N GLN A 311 -30.47 14.56 5.03
CA GLN A 311 -29.69 14.61 6.26
C GLN A 311 -30.60 14.34 7.45
N ALA A 312 -30.14 13.49 8.37
CA ALA A 312 -30.84 13.28 9.63
C ALA A 312 -30.87 14.61 10.40
N THR A 313 -32.06 15.09 10.73
CA THR A 313 -32.27 16.36 11.44
C THR A 313 -32.01 16.22 12.95
N LEU A 314 -32.09 15.00 13.48
CA LEU A 314 -31.87 14.70 14.89
C LEU A 314 -30.87 13.54 15.04
N PRO A 315 -30.05 13.55 16.10
CA PRO A 315 -29.27 12.38 16.49
C PRO A 315 -30.21 11.19 16.74
N VAL A 316 -29.72 9.98 16.48
CA VAL A 316 -30.46 8.75 16.82
C VAL A 316 -30.60 8.69 18.33
N ASP A 317 -31.83 8.55 18.83
CA ASP A 317 -32.09 8.31 20.25
C ASP A 317 -31.66 6.88 20.60
N LEU A 318 -30.60 6.77 21.40
CA LEU A 318 -30.04 5.50 21.86
C LEU A 318 -30.41 5.19 23.31
N SER A 319 -31.23 6.02 23.98
CA SER A 319 -31.59 5.87 25.39
C SER A 319 -32.21 4.51 25.72
N ASN A 320 -32.98 3.94 24.79
CA ASN A 320 -33.64 2.64 24.94
C ASN A 320 -32.70 1.42 24.83
N PHE A 321 -31.44 1.59 24.41
CA PHE A 321 -30.50 0.47 24.22
C PHE A 321 -29.66 0.16 25.47
N GLY A 322 -29.91 0.86 26.59
CA GLY A 322 -29.14 0.71 27.83
C GLY A 322 -27.69 1.16 27.70
N ASN A 323 -26.91 0.99 28.77
CA ASN A 323 -25.48 1.29 28.73
C ASN A 323 -24.73 0.25 27.89
N ALA A 324 -23.87 0.71 26.99
CA ALA A 324 -23.01 -0.18 26.21
C ALA A 324 -22.10 -0.99 27.15
N SER A 325 -22.32 -2.31 27.20
CA SER A 325 -21.48 -3.22 27.96
C SER A 325 -20.42 -3.82 27.06
N ASN A 326 -19.15 -3.48 27.30
CA ASN A 326 -18.01 -4.02 26.55
C ASN A 326 -17.92 -5.55 26.62
N ASN A 327 -18.47 -6.16 27.67
CA ASN A 327 -18.50 -7.61 27.84
C ASN A 327 -19.45 -8.32 26.88
N LEU A 328 -20.40 -7.60 26.29
CA LEU A 328 -21.36 -8.14 25.32
C LEU A 328 -20.86 -8.04 23.88
N VAL A 329 -19.77 -7.28 23.64
CA VAL A 329 -19.20 -7.14 22.30
C VAL A 329 -18.50 -8.44 21.92
N PRO A 330 -18.87 -9.08 20.79
CA PRO A 330 -18.26 -10.33 20.40
C PRO A 330 -16.79 -10.09 20.04
N HIS A 331 -15.94 -11.06 20.36
CA HIS A 331 -14.52 -11.00 20.04
C HIS A 331 -14.25 -11.77 18.73
N ALA A 332 -13.61 -11.11 17.77
CA ALA A 332 -13.18 -11.75 16.53
C ALA A 332 -11.90 -12.56 16.77
N ASP A 333 -11.86 -13.78 16.25
CA ASP A 333 -10.64 -14.57 16.09
C ASP A 333 -10.09 -14.46 14.66
N VAL A 334 -8.90 -15.03 14.44
CA VAL A 334 -8.18 -15.01 13.16
C VAL A 334 -8.96 -15.75 12.07
N ASP A 335 -9.55 -16.91 12.39
CA ASP A 335 -10.28 -17.74 11.43
C ASP A 335 -11.56 -17.07 10.93
N THR A 336 -12.33 -16.47 11.85
CA THR A 336 -13.51 -15.68 11.54
C THR A 336 -13.15 -14.45 10.73
N THR A 337 -12.04 -13.80 11.06
CA THR A 337 -11.52 -12.67 10.30
C THR A 337 -11.18 -13.07 8.87
N GLU A 338 -10.47 -14.20 8.69
CA GLU A 338 -10.14 -14.69 7.36
C GLU A 338 -11.39 -15.06 6.56
N ARG A 339 -12.36 -15.77 7.16
CA ARG A 339 -13.65 -16.08 6.54
C ARG A 339 -14.36 -14.80 6.08
N CYS A 340 -14.37 -13.76 6.92
CA CYS A 340 -14.96 -12.46 6.57
C CYS A 340 -14.24 -11.81 5.38
N ILE A 341 -12.90 -11.78 5.37
CA ILE A 341 -12.10 -11.25 4.26
C ILE A 341 -12.39 -12.04 2.98
N ARG A 342 -12.38 -13.38 3.05
CA ARG A 342 -12.63 -14.26 1.90
C ARG A 342 -14.06 -14.12 1.36
N SER A 343 -15.04 -13.82 2.20
CA SER A 343 -16.45 -13.65 1.79
C SER A 343 -16.72 -12.42 0.90
N PHE A 344 -15.80 -11.46 0.78
CA PHE A 344 -16.00 -10.33 -0.13
C PHE A 344 -16.04 -10.78 -1.58
N HIS A 345 -16.99 -10.30 -2.38
CA HIS A 345 -16.97 -10.54 -3.82
C HIS A 345 -15.67 -9.99 -4.45
N ARG A 346 -15.08 -10.71 -5.42
CA ARG A 346 -13.79 -10.32 -6.04
C ARG A 346 -13.81 -8.92 -6.64
N LEU A 347 -14.93 -8.55 -7.25
CA LEU A 347 -15.15 -7.24 -7.87
C LEU A 347 -15.63 -6.16 -6.90
N SER A 348 -15.59 -6.41 -5.59
CA SER A 348 -16.12 -5.45 -4.63
C SER A 348 -15.34 -4.12 -4.67
N GLY A 349 -16.11 -3.02 -4.74
CA GLY A 349 -15.57 -1.67 -4.78
C GLY A 349 -14.87 -1.28 -3.48
N GLY A 350 -14.03 -0.26 -3.58
CA GLY A 350 -13.43 0.41 -2.44
C GLY A 350 -14.24 1.64 -2.04
N GLY A 351 -14.21 1.96 -0.75
CA GLY A 351 -14.84 3.16 -0.21
C GLY A 351 -14.01 4.43 -0.47
N PRO A 352 -14.32 5.52 0.25
CA PRO A 352 -13.63 6.80 0.11
C PRO A 352 -12.10 6.72 0.23
N SER A 353 -11.54 5.88 1.10
CA SER A 353 -10.10 5.63 1.27
C SER A 353 -9.42 5.01 0.04
N GLY A 354 -10.19 4.48 -0.91
CA GLY A 354 -9.69 3.83 -2.12
C GLY A 354 -9.11 2.42 -1.89
N LEU A 355 -9.06 1.94 -0.65
CA LEU A 355 -8.75 0.55 -0.32
C LEU A 355 -9.89 -0.34 -0.83
N ARG A 356 -9.56 -1.49 -1.41
CA ARG A 356 -10.53 -2.49 -1.90
C ARG A 356 -10.38 -3.79 -1.13
N PRO A 357 -11.46 -4.57 -0.93
CA PRO A 357 -11.34 -5.87 -0.26
C PRO A 357 -10.34 -6.83 -0.93
N ILE A 358 -10.21 -6.77 -2.26
CA ILE A 358 -9.22 -7.55 -2.99
C ILE A 358 -7.77 -7.19 -2.62
N HIS A 359 -7.48 -5.95 -2.22
CA HIS A 359 -6.14 -5.57 -1.76
C HIS A 359 -5.75 -6.33 -0.48
N ILE A 360 -6.70 -6.53 0.44
CA ILE A 360 -6.49 -7.32 1.66
C ILE A 360 -6.37 -8.81 1.30
N LYS A 361 -7.26 -9.33 0.44
CA LYS A 361 -7.20 -10.72 -0.04
C LYS A 361 -5.85 -11.08 -0.67
N ASN A 362 -5.24 -10.14 -1.40
CA ASN A 362 -3.94 -10.38 -2.02
C ASN A 362 -2.83 -10.64 -0.99
N CYS A 363 -2.94 -10.10 0.23
CA CYS A 363 -2.00 -10.36 1.31
C CYS A 363 -2.07 -11.81 1.82
N LEU A 364 -3.25 -12.44 1.73
CA LEU A 364 -3.45 -13.84 2.15
C LEU A 364 -2.76 -14.86 1.23
N SER A 365 -2.15 -14.40 0.14
CA SER A 365 -1.35 -15.22 -0.78
C SER A 365 0.16 -14.99 -0.61
N THR A 366 0.58 -14.44 0.53
CA THR A 366 1.98 -14.12 0.85
C THR A 366 2.35 -14.75 2.19
N GLU A 367 3.64 -14.87 2.45
CA GLU A 367 4.22 -15.28 3.72
C GLU A 367 3.85 -14.35 4.90
N TYR A 368 3.33 -13.15 4.62
CA TYR A 368 2.80 -12.21 5.62
C TYR A 368 1.32 -12.47 5.93
N ARG A 369 0.73 -13.58 5.48
CA ARG A 369 -0.70 -13.90 5.68
C ARG A 369 -1.08 -13.80 7.16
N ASP A 370 -0.34 -14.49 8.02
CA ASP A 370 -0.71 -14.65 9.42
C ASP A 370 -0.61 -13.32 10.16
N GLU A 371 0.50 -12.61 9.98
CA GLU A 371 0.68 -11.25 10.52
C GLU A 371 -0.44 -10.30 10.06
N VAL A 372 -0.78 -10.29 8.76
CA VAL A 372 -1.85 -9.41 8.27
C VAL A 372 -3.20 -9.81 8.87
N LEU A 373 -3.49 -11.10 9.02
CA LEU A 373 -4.73 -11.56 9.64
C LEU A 373 -4.80 -11.13 11.10
N GLU A 374 -3.75 -11.36 11.90
CA GLU A 374 -3.67 -10.93 13.29
C GLU A 374 -3.92 -9.42 13.44
N ARG A 375 -3.28 -8.60 12.59
CA ARG A 375 -3.48 -7.13 12.63
C ARG A 375 -4.87 -6.72 12.17
N CYS A 376 -5.46 -7.41 11.20
CA CYS A 376 -6.85 -7.19 10.79
C CYS A 376 -7.82 -7.55 11.93
N THR A 377 -7.61 -8.68 12.61
CA THR A 377 -8.42 -9.14 13.74
C THR A 377 -8.37 -8.12 14.87
N ALA A 378 -7.17 -7.65 15.22
CA ALA A 378 -7.01 -6.62 16.25
C ALA A 378 -7.74 -5.31 15.90
N LEU A 379 -7.64 -4.84 14.64
CA LEU A 379 -8.36 -3.66 14.20
C LEU A 379 -9.89 -3.85 14.23
N ILE A 380 -10.39 -5.02 13.80
CA ILE A 380 -11.82 -5.35 13.86
C ILE A 380 -12.30 -5.28 15.31
N ASN A 381 -11.54 -5.81 16.26
CA ASN A 381 -11.91 -5.80 17.68
C ASN A 381 -11.91 -4.37 18.26
N VAL A 382 -10.93 -3.53 17.92
CA VAL A 382 -10.93 -2.09 18.29
C VAL A 382 -12.20 -1.41 17.75
N MET A 383 -12.54 -1.66 16.48
CA MET A 383 -13.72 -1.04 15.86
C MET A 383 -15.05 -1.59 16.41
N ALA A 384 -15.12 -2.89 16.71
CA ALA A 384 -16.31 -3.53 17.24
C ALA A 384 -16.65 -3.04 18.66
N LYS A 385 -15.62 -2.77 19.46
CA LYS A 385 -15.77 -2.16 20.80
C LYS A 385 -16.12 -0.68 20.78
N GLY A 386 -15.95 -0.01 19.64
CA GLY A 386 -16.13 1.43 19.54
C GLY A 386 -14.92 2.25 20.04
N ASP A 387 -13.76 1.63 20.20
CA ASP A 387 -12.55 2.25 20.75
C ASP A 387 -11.80 3.13 19.74
N ALA A 388 -12.23 3.15 18.47
CA ALA A 388 -11.64 4.06 17.48
C ALA A 388 -11.91 5.53 17.86
N PRO A 389 -10.98 6.48 17.62
CA PRO A 389 -11.17 7.87 18.01
C PRO A 389 -12.43 8.45 17.38
N LEU A 390 -13.25 9.14 18.19
CA LEU A 390 -14.57 9.63 17.78
C LEU A 390 -14.52 10.50 16.51
N ILE A 391 -13.45 11.30 16.35
CA ILE A 391 -13.24 12.14 15.15
C ILE A 391 -13.07 11.34 13.84
N VAL A 392 -12.70 10.05 13.93
CA VAL A 392 -12.54 9.15 12.79
C VAL A 392 -13.88 8.51 12.39
N ALA A 393 -14.84 8.43 13.31
CA ALA A 393 -16.10 7.72 13.13
C ALA A 393 -16.91 8.19 11.90
N PRO A 394 -17.07 9.51 11.60
CA PRO A 394 -17.81 9.95 10.41
C PRO A 394 -17.17 9.45 9.10
N PHE A 395 -15.84 9.34 9.08
CA PHE A 395 -15.08 8.90 7.92
C PHE A 395 -15.16 7.38 7.73
N LEU A 396 -15.17 6.61 8.82
CA LEU A 396 -15.41 5.16 8.79
C LEU A 396 -16.87 4.83 8.42
N ALA A 397 -17.83 5.66 8.85
CA ALA A 397 -19.24 5.55 8.49
C ALA A 397 -19.54 6.01 7.07
N GLY A 398 -18.63 6.79 6.46
CA GLY A 398 -18.75 7.33 5.11
C GLY A 398 -18.75 6.29 3.99
N ALA A 399 -19.21 6.72 2.82
CA ALA A 399 -19.30 5.90 1.62
C ALA A 399 -19.11 6.72 0.34
N THR A 400 -18.62 6.05 -0.71
CA THR A 400 -18.62 6.61 -2.06
C THR A 400 -19.93 6.24 -2.75
N LEU A 401 -20.64 7.24 -3.31
CA LEU A 401 -21.87 7.00 -4.07
C LEU A 401 -21.57 6.77 -5.55
N THR A 402 -22.22 5.76 -6.14
CA THR A 402 -22.27 5.51 -7.58
C THR A 402 -23.72 5.56 -8.04
N ALA A 403 -24.02 6.40 -9.03
CA ALA A 403 -25.35 6.51 -9.62
C ALA A 403 -25.55 5.45 -10.70
N LEU A 404 -26.54 4.57 -10.51
CA LEU A 404 -27.00 3.65 -11.55
C LEU A 404 -28.31 4.15 -12.16
N PRO A 405 -28.47 4.13 -13.49
CA PRO A 405 -29.74 4.47 -14.12
C PRO A 405 -30.79 3.39 -13.83
N LYS A 406 -32.03 3.81 -13.59
CA LYS A 406 -33.23 2.97 -13.55
C LYS A 406 -33.89 2.97 -14.94
N LYS A 407 -34.88 2.07 -15.11
CA LYS A 407 -35.68 1.98 -16.34
C LYS A 407 -36.64 3.18 -16.52
N ASP A 408 -37.07 3.79 -15.41
CA ASP A 408 -37.98 4.94 -15.33
C ASP A 408 -37.26 6.29 -15.42
N ASN A 409 -36.04 6.32 -15.97
CA ASN A 409 -35.15 7.49 -16.03
C ASN A 409 -34.70 8.04 -14.66
N GLY A 410 -35.06 7.40 -13.55
CA GLY A 410 -34.58 7.75 -12.21
C GLY A 410 -33.18 7.20 -11.90
N ILE A 411 -32.58 7.68 -10.81
CA ILE A 411 -31.28 7.20 -10.33
C ILE A 411 -31.43 6.24 -9.14
N ARG A 412 -30.63 5.17 -9.10
CA ARG A 412 -30.42 4.32 -7.92
C ARG A 412 -29.04 4.63 -7.32
N PRO A 413 -28.96 5.18 -6.10
CA PRO A 413 -27.69 5.32 -5.41
C PRO A 413 -27.15 3.96 -4.99
N VAL A 414 -25.87 3.73 -5.22
CA VAL A 414 -25.12 2.59 -4.66
C VAL A 414 -24.02 3.15 -3.77
N ALA A 415 -24.18 2.98 -2.47
CA ALA A 415 -23.19 3.37 -1.47
C ALA A 415 -22.14 2.26 -1.28
N VAL A 416 -20.88 2.61 -1.50
CA VAL A 416 -19.73 1.75 -1.20
C VAL A 416 -19.03 2.31 0.03
N GLY A 417 -19.37 1.75 1.20
CA GLY A 417 -18.78 2.14 2.47
C GLY A 417 -17.30 1.78 2.61
N GLU A 418 -16.66 2.34 3.63
CA GLU A 418 -15.28 2.03 4.00
C GLU A 418 -15.05 0.53 4.20
N VAL A 419 -13.89 0.05 3.74
CA VAL A 419 -13.59 -1.39 3.76
C VAL A 419 -13.48 -1.91 5.19
N TRP A 420 -12.86 -1.16 6.09
CA TRP A 420 -12.72 -1.54 7.49
C TRP A 420 -14.08 -1.65 8.19
N ARG A 421 -14.96 -0.66 8.01
CA ARG A 421 -16.33 -0.72 8.52
C ARG A 421 -17.10 -1.92 7.96
N ARG A 422 -16.98 -2.19 6.66
CA ARG A 422 -17.65 -3.34 6.02
C ARG A 422 -17.11 -4.67 6.50
N LEU A 423 -15.81 -4.76 6.81
CA LEU A 423 -15.20 -5.96 7.35
C LEU A 423 -15.65 -6.21 8.79
N THR A 424 -15.65 -5.17 9.65
CA THR A 424 -16.19 -5.24 11.02
C THR A 424 -17.68 -5.59 11.01
N ALA A 425 -18.47 -4.97 10.12
CA ALA A 425 -19.89 -5.29 10.00
C ALA A 425 -20.14 -6.74 9.56
N LYS A 426 -19.32 -7.30 8.66
CA LYS A 426 -19.40 -8.73 8.29
C LYS A 426 -19.14 -9.63 9.49
N PHE A 427 -18.15 -9.30 10.30
CA PHE A 427 -17.87 -10.01 11.54
C PHE A 427 -19.06 -9.95 12.50
N LEU A 428 -19.56 -8.75 12.81
CA LEU A 428 -20.71 -8.56 13.71
C LEU A 428 -21.97 -9.28 13.21
N CYS A 429 -22.30 -9.15 11.93
CA CYS A 429 -23.39 -9.89 11.30
C CYS A 429 -23.21 -11.40 11.42
N SER A 430 -21.98 -11.91 11.33
CA SER A 430 -21.69 -13.33 11.48
C SER A 430 -21.85 -13.79 12.93
N ALA A 431 -21.39 -12.99 13.89
CA ALA A 431 -21.44 -13.32 15.31
C ALA A 431 -22.87 -13.39 15.86
N TYR A 432 -23.78 -12.57 15.33
CA TYR A 432 -25.18 -12.51 15.75
C TYR A 432 -26.17 -13.15 14.77
N LYS A 433 -25.68 -13.84 13.73
CA LYS A 433 -26.52 -14.38 12.65
C LYS A 433 -27.58 -15.35 13.18
N GLU A 434 -27.18 -16.23 14.09
CA GLU A 434 -28.04 -17.29 14.61
C GLU A 434 -29.13 -16.71 15.51
N GLN A 435 -28.75 -15.82 16.44
CA GLN A 435 -29.68 -15.12 17.33
C GLN A 435 -30.67 -14.29 16.53
N ALA A 436 -30.21 -13.53 15.53
CA ALA A 436 -31.07 -12.78 14.64
C ALA A 436 -32.01 -13.70 13.84
N SER A 437 -31.49 -14.80 13.28
CA SER A 437 -32.31 -15.76 12.54
C SER A 437 -33.37 -16.43 13.41
N SER A 438 -33.05 -16.76 14.66
CA SER A 438 -33.99 -17.31 15.62
C SER A 438 -35.05 -16.29 16.02
N TYR A 439 -34.66 -15.05 16.30
CA TYR A 439 -35.59 -13.97 16.62
C TYR A 439 -36.55 -13.68 15.47
N PHE A 440 -36.03 -13.58 14.24
CA PHE A 440 -36.84 -13.34 13.03
C PHE A 440 -37.48 -14.62 12.46
N SER A 441 -37.28 -15.80 13.06
CA SER A 441 -37.84 -17.06 12.54
C SER A 441 -39.37 -17.03 12.50
N LEU A 442 -40.01 -16.35 13.45
CA LEU A 442 -41.45 -16.14 13.54
C LEU A 442 -41.98 -15.12 12.52
N PHE A 443 -41.11 -14.30 11.93
CA PHE A 443 -41.45 -13.26 10.94
C PHE A 443 -40.93 -13.59 9.54
N LYS A 444 -40.40 -14.80 9.31
CA LYS A 444 -40.03 -15.23 7.96
C LYS A 444 -41.28 -15.17 7.10
N LEU A 445 -41.26 -14.27 6.11
CA LEU A 445 -42.24 -14.19 5.04
C LEU A 445 -42.58 -15.61 4.58
N VAL A 446 -43.83 -16.02 4.78
CA VAL A 446 -44.43 -17.22 4.18
C VAL A 446 -44.45 -16.98 2.67
N LEU A 447 -43.31 -17.17 2.03
CA LEU A 447 -43.15 -17.19 0.57
C LEU A 447 -43.08 -18.64 0.09
N HIS A 448 -43.85 -19.53 0.73
CA HIS A 448 -44.11 -20.86 0.19
C HIS A 448 -45.47 -20.87 -0.50
N ASN A 449 -45.43 -21.06 -1.82
CA ASN A 449 -46.48 -21.67 -2.65
C ASN A 449 -47.74 -20.86 -3.01
N GLN A 450 -47.62 -19.64 -3.55
CA GLN A 450 -48.70 -19.05 -4.37
C GLN A 450 -48.32 -18.75 -5.84
N TRP A 451 -47.10 -19.10 -6.28
CA TRP A 451 -46.65 -18.84 -7.65
C TRP A 451 -46.70 -20.05 -8.60
N ALA A 452 -47.40 -21.14 -8.21
CA ALA A 452 -47.55 -22.35 -9.02
C ALA A 452 -48.97 -22.57 -9.59
N GLN A 453 -49.86 -21.58 -9.47
CA GLN A 453 -51.17 -21.60 -10.14
C GLN A 453 -51.47 -20.22 -10.72
N LYS A 454 -51.04 -19.97 -11.95
CA LYS A 454 -51.73 -19.13 -12.92
C LYS A 454 -51.17 -19.34 -14.31
#